data_AF-A0A2I0ND32-F1
#
_entry.id   AF-A0A2I0ND32-F1
#
_cell.length_a   1.000
_cell.length_b   1.000
_cell.length_c   1.000
_cell.angle_alpha   90.00
_cell.angle_beta   90.00
_cell.angle_gamma   90.00
#
_symmetry.space_group_name_H-M   'P 1'
#
loop_
_entity.id
_entity.type
_entity.pdbx_description
1 polymer ?
#
loop_
_entity_poly.entity_id
_entity_poly.type
_entity_poly.pdbx_seq_one_letter_code
_entity_poly.pdbx_strand_id
1 'polypeptide(L)'
;LCQATRQRQEEIRSLSARATKTIVIGGKHSSNTMKLAEIAKKFGTGEVILIETALELSHLSFKPDDIIALASGASTPDWIIDQTLDYLKNIQKGHQK
;
A
#
# COMPACT_ATOMS: atom_id res chain seq x y z
N LEU A 1 -5.52 21.30 -6.20
CA LEU A 1 -5.20 19.85 -6.21
C LEU A 1 -4.63 19.52 -7.58
N CYS A 2 -3.44 18.92 -7.68
CA CYS A 2 -2.85 18.55 -8.98
C CYS A 2 -3.58 17.32 -9.57
N GLN A 3 -3.65 17.20 -10.90
CA GLN A 3 -4.28 16.06 -11.58
C GLN A 3 -3.65 14.72 -11.14
N ALA A 4 -2.32 14.69 -10.96
CA ALA A 4 -1.60 13.50 -10.48
C ALA A 4 -2.05 13.03 -9.09
N THR A 5 -2.41 13.96 -8.19
CA THR A 5 -2.94 13.61 -6.87
C THR A 5 -4.33 12.99 -6.99
N ARG A 6 -5.18 13.53 -7.87
CA ARG A 6 -6.54 13.00 -8.09
C ARG A 6 -6.51 11.61 -8.72
N GLN A 7 -5.62 11.40 -9.69
CA GLN A 7 -5.48 10.10 -10.34
C GLN A 7 -5.09 8.99 -9.34
N ARG A 8 -4.09 9.24 -8.47
CA ARG A 8 -3.73 8.27 -7.41
C ARG A 8 -4.86 7.98 -6.43
N GLN A 9 -5.71 8.98 -6.14
CA GLN A 9 -6.88 8.81 -5.30
C GLN A 9 -7.96 7.93 -5.95
N GLU A 10 -8.17 8.06 -7.26
CA GLU A 10 -9.09 7.20 -8.01
C GLU A 10 -8.53 5.78 -8.18
N GLU A 11 -7.23 5.64 -8.44
CA GLU A 11 -6.54 4.35 -8.53
C GLU A 11 -6.62 3.57 -7.22
N ILE A 12 -6.26 4.20 -6.09
CA ILE A 12 -6.29 3.51 -4.79
C ILE A 12 -7.69 3.11 -4.39
N ARG A 13 -8.71 3.91 -4.74
CA ARG A 13 -10.12 3.58 -4.49
C ARG A 13 -10.53 2.28 -5.19
N SER A 14 -10.17 2.13 -6.46
CA SER A 14 -10.50 0.92 -7.24
C SER A 14 -9.67 -0.29 -6.82
N LEU A 15 -8.39 -0.08 -6.48
CA LEU A 15 -7.50 -1.14 -6.01
C LEU A 15 -7.91 -1.66 -4.63
N SER A 16 -8.19 -0.76 -3.68
CA SER A 16 -8.55 -1.13 -2.31
C SER A 16 -9.87 -1.90 -2.23
N ALA A 17 -10.80 -1.66 -3.16
CA ALA A 17 -12.08 -2.36 -3.22
C ALA A 17 -11.95 -3.86 -3.54
N ARG A 18 -10.82 -4.29 -4.12
CA ARG A 18 -10.54 -5.67 -4.52
C ARG A 18 -9.44 -6.31 -3.68
N ALA A 19 -8.86 -5.59 -2.73
CA ALA A 19 -7.71 -6.00 -1.94
C ALA A 19 -8.11 -6.39 -0.52
N THR A 20 -7.56 -7.47 0.01
CA THR A 20 -7.70 -7.86 1.42
C THR A 20 -6.80 -7.03 2.32
N LYS A 21 -5.69 -6.50 1.78
CA LYS A 21 -4.78 -5.58 2.46
C LYS A 21 -4.37 -4.46 1.51
N THR A 22 -4.42 -3.23 1.97
CA THR A 22 -3.92 -2.06 1.24
C THR A 22 -2.76 -1.44 2.01
N ILE A 23 -1.60 -1.40 1.39
CA ILE A 23 -0.37 -0.83 1.95
C ILE A 23 -0.15 0.53 1.29
N VAL A 24 -0.04 1.56 2.11
CA VAL A 24 0.26 2.93 1.67
C VAL A 24 1.64 3.32 2.20
N ILE A 25 2.60 3.49 1.29
CA ILE A 25 3.96 3.89 1.61
C ILE A 25 4.05 5.42 1.66
N GLY A 26 4.59 5.94 2.75
CA GLY A 26 4.99 7.33 2.86
C GLY A 26 4.87 7.86 4.29
N GLY A 27 5.35 9.08 4.49
CA GLY A 27 5.39 9.70 5.81
C GLY A 27 4.03 9.72 6.50
N LYS A 28 3.96 9.30 7.77
CA LYS A 28 2.69 9.25 8.55
C LYS A 28 2.06 10.63 8.77
N HIS A 29 2.87 11.69 8.66
CA HIS A 29 2.44 13.09 8.73
C HIS A 29 2.17 13.74 7.37
N SER A 30 2.41 13.03 6.25
CA SER A 30 2.16 13.56 4.92
C SER A 30 0.67 13.61 4.63
N SER A 31 0.14 14.80 4.33
CA SER A 31 -1.27 14.97 3.97
C SER A 31 -1.67 14.12 2.76
N ASN A 32 -0.76 13.92 1.79
CA ASN A 32 -1.02 13.06 0.63
C ASN A 32 -1.13 11.59 1.03
N THR A 33 -0.20 11.09 1.84
CA THR A 33 -0.21 9.70 2.33
C THR A 33 -1.45 9.43 3.17
N MET A 34 -1.77 10.32 4.11
CA MET A 34 -2.99 10.21 4.93
C MET A 34 -4.25 10.23 4.08
N LYS A 35 -4.29 11.06 3.02
CA LYS A 35 -5.46 11.10 2.13
C LYS A 35 -5.65 9.80 1.35
N LEU A 36 -4.57 9.20 0.85
CA LEU A 36 -4.64 7.89 0.18
C LEU A 36 -5.12 6.80 1.15
N ALA A 37 -4.60 6.80 2.37
CA ALA A 37 -5.03 5.84 3.40
C ALA A 37 -6.49 6.04 3.82
N GLU A 38 -6.96 7.28 3.95
CA GLU A 38 -8.36 7.59 4.24
C GLU A 38 -9.29 7.06 3.14
N ILE A 39 -8.91 7.26 1.87
CA ILE A 39 -9.67 6.75 0.72
C ILE A 39 -9.67 5.22 0.70
N ALA A 40 -8.51 4.60 0.90
CA ALA A 40 -8.40 3.16 1.01
C ALA A 40 -9.27 2.60 2.15
N LYS A 41 -9.30 3.27 3.30
CA LYS A 41 -10.16 2.86 4.44
C LYS A 41 -11.64 3.04 4.15
N LYS A 42 -11.99 4.10 3.41
CA LYS A 42 -13.38 4.45 3.12
C LYS A 42 -13.99 3.57 2.03
N PHE A 43 -13.21 3.19 1.03
CA PHE A 43 -13.71 2.46 -0.15
C PHE A 43 -13.16 1.04 -0.28
N GLY A 44 -12.12 0.70 0.48
CA GLY A 44 -11.59 -0.64 0.54
C GLY A 44 -12.40 -1.54 1.46
N THR A 45 -12.22 -2.84 1.24
CA THR A 45 -12.86 -3.91 2.02
C THR A 45 -11.88 -4.57 3.00
N GLY A 46 -10.59 -4.32 2.81
CA GLY A 46 -9.49 -4.91 3.56
C GLY A 46 -8.87 -4.01 4.63
N GLU A 47 -7.84 -4.55 5.27
CA GLU A 47 -7.01 -3.82 6.23
C GLU A 47 -6.16 -2.75 5.52
N VAL A 48 -6.08 -1.55 6.08
CA VAL A 48 -5.26 -0.47 5.53
C VAL A 48 -4.09 -0.16 6.45
N ILE A 49 -2.89 -0.28 5.89
CA ILE A 49 -1.63 -0.23 6.63
C ILE A 49 -0.79 0.91 6.05
N LEU A 50 -0.31 1.80 6.92
CA LEU A 50 0.65 2.84 6.53
C LEU A 50 2.05 2.42 6.97
N ILE A 51 2.98 2.47 6.04
CA ILE A 51 4.40 2.21 6.30
C ILE A 51 5.25 3.35 5.77
N GLU A 52 6.35 3.64 6.44
CA GLU A 52 7.37 4.58 5.99
C GLU A 52 8.56 3.82 5.37
N THR A 53 8.77 2.57 5.80
CA THR A 53 9.87 1.71 5.31
C THR A 53 9.40 0.28 5.05
N ALA A 54 10.09 -0.42 4.14
CA ALA A 54 9.80 -1.83 3.84
C ALA A 54 10.00 -2.75 5.07
N LEU A 55 10.84 -2.35 6.03
CA LEU A 55 11.08 -3.10 7.27
C LEU A 55 9.82 -3.24 8.13
N GLU A 56 8.89 -2.28 8.06
CA GLU A 56 7.64 -2.38 8.83
C GLU A 56 6.77 -3.56 8.37
N LEU A 57 6.99 -4.08 7.15
CA LEU A 57 6.28 -5.25 6.63
C LEU A 57 6.62 -6.54 7.39
N SER A 58 7.78 -6.63 8.06
CA SER A 58 8.12 -7.83 8.84
C SER A 58 7.29 -8.00 10.10
N HIS A 59 6.62 -6.94 10.55
CA HIS A 59 5.70 -6.99 11.69
C HIS A 59 4.26 -7.29 11.28
N LEU A 60 4.00 -7.42 9.98
CA LEU A 60 2.67 -7.67 9.45
C LEU A 60 2.50 -9.16 9.14
N SER A 61 1.30 -9.65 9.43
CA SER A 61 0.90 -11.01 9.05
C SER A 61 0.27 -10.99 7.66
N PHE A 62 0.82 -11.80 6.76
CA PHE A 62 0.31 -12.04 5.42
C PHE A 62 -0.16 -13.48 5.28
N LYS A 63 -1.29 -13.67 4.62
CA LYS A 63 -1.87 -14.97 4.30
C LYS A 63 -1.65 -15.32 2.82
N PRO A 64 -1.67 -16.61 2.45
CA PRO A 64 -1.46 -17.03 1.06
C PRO A 64 -2.50 -16.46 0.08
N ASP A 65 -3.72 -16.25 0.56
CA ASP A 65 -4.89 -15.74 -0.16
C ASP A 65 -5.01 -14.20 -0.12
N ASP A 66 -4.04 -13.50 0.49
CA ASP A 66 -4.09 -12.04 0.55
C ASP A 66 -3.91 -11.41 -0.84
N ILE A 67 -4.83 -10.51 -1.19
CA ILE A 67 -4.72 -9.62 -2.33
C ILE A 67 -4.22 -8.29 -1.81
N ILE A 68 -2.98 -7.94 -2.15
CA ILE A 68 -2.30 -6.77 -1.62
C ILE A 68 -2.33 -5.63 -2.64
N ALA A 69 -3.01 -4.53 -2.31
CA ALA A 69 -2.91 -3.28 -3.04
C ALA A 69 -1.75 -2.44 -2.48
N LEU A 70 -0.92 -1.89 -3.35
CA LEU A 70 0.18 -1.00 -2.96
C LEU A 70 -0.03 0.39 -3.55
N ALA A 71 0.11 1.42 -2.72
CA ALA A 71 0.17 2.81 -3.16
C ALA A 71 1.29 3.55 -2.44
N SER A 72 1.81 4.61 -3.06
CA SER A 72 2.83 5.46 -2.46
C SER A 72 2.45 6.94 -2.54
N GLY A 73 2.84 7.69 -1.51
CA GLY A 73 2.78 9.14 -1.52
C GLY A 73 3.77 9.72 -2.54
N ALA A 74 3.46 10.90 -3.09
CA ALA A 74 4.27 11.56 -4.12
C ALA A 74 5.75 11.77 -3.75
N SER A 75 6.04 11.89 -2.46
CA SER A 75 7.37 12.16 -1.90
C SER A 75 8.11 10.89 -1.47
N THR A 76 7.59 9.71 -1.83
CA THR A 76 8.20 8.42 -1.47
C THR A 76 9.22 8.04 -2.54
N PRO A 77 10.49 7.79 -2.17
CA PRO A 77 11.50 7.35 -3.12
C PRO A 77 11.18 5.98 -3.73
N ASP A 78 11.51 5.80 -5.01
CA ASP A 78 11.25 4.56 -5.75
C ASP A 78 11.92 3.34 -5.11
N TRP A 79 13.11 3.49 -4.53
CA TRP A 79 13.81 2.38 -3.88
C TRP A 79 13.05 1.79 -2.68
N ILE A 80 12.22 2.58 -1.97
CA ILE A 80 11.36 2.06 -0.89
C ILE A 80 10.21 1.24 -1.48
N ILE A 81 9.67 1.70 -2.61
CA ILE A 81 8.62 1.00 -3.36
C ILE A 81 9.15 -0.35 -3.85
N ASP A 82 10.34 -0.34 -4.47
CA ASP A 82 10.99 -1.55 -4.98
C ASP A 82 11.30 -2.56 -3.87
N GLN A 83 11.86 -2.11 -2.73
CA GLN A 83 12.10 -3.00 -1.59
C GLN A 83 10.81 -3.60 -1.03
N THR A 84 9.74 -2.79 -0.97
CA THR A 84 8.43 -3.26 -0.52
C THR A 84 7.87 -4.31 -1.50
N LEU A 85 7.95 -4.06 -2.80
CA LEU A 85 7.52 -5.00 -3.82
C LEU A 85 8.31 -6.31 -3.77
N ASP A 86 9.64 -6.23 -3.59
CA ASP A 86 10.47 -7.42 -3.47
C ASP A 86 10.12 -8.23 -2.23
N TYR A 87 9.93 -7.58 -1.08
CA TYR A 87 9.50 -8.22 0.16
C TYR A 87 8.17 -8.97 -0.01
N LEU A 88 7.16 -8.31 -0.58
CA LEU A 88 5.84 -8.90 -0.83
C LEU A 88 5.92 -10.09 -1.80
N LYS A 89 6.73 -9.98 -2.87
CA LYS A 89 6.96 -11.08 -3.80
C LYS A 89 7.62 -12.28 -3.14
N ASN A 90 8.58 -12.06 -2.25
CA ASN A 90 9.26 -13.13 -1.52
C ASN A 90 8.30 -13.88 -0.58
N ILE A 91 7.41 -13.16 0.14
CA ILE A 91 6.38 -13.78 0.97
C ILE A 91 5.43 -14.66 0.13
N GLN A 92 5.02 -14.17 -1.04
CA GLN A 92 4.09 -14.90 -1.90
C GLN A 92 4.73 -16.16 -2.51
N LYS A 93 6.03 -16.11 -2.84
CA LYS A 93 6.81 -17.26 -3.34
C LYS A 93 7.07 -18.33 -2.27
N GLY A 94 7.23 -17.93 -1.00
CA GLY A 94 7.45 -18.86 0.12
C GLY A 94 6.30 -19.85 0.34
N HIS A 95 5.09 -19.54 -0.15
CA HIS A 95 3.90 -20.39 -0.04
C HIS A 95 3.67 -21.35 -1.23
N GLN A 96 4.55 -21.35 -2.24
CA GLN A 96 4.45 -22.27 -3.39
C GLN A 96 5.30 -23.55 -3.23
N LYS A 97 5.70 -23.91 -1.99
CA LYS A 97 6.39 -25.18 -1.71
C LYS A 97 5.55 -26.12 -0.87
#